data_AF-A0A174WC39-F1
#
_entry.id   AF-A0A174WC39-F1
#
_cell.length_a   1.000
_cell.length_b   1.000
_cell.length_c   1.000
_cell.angle_alpha   90.00
_cell.angle_beta   90.00
_cell.angle_gamma   90.00
#
_symmetry.space_group_name_H-M   'P 1'
#
loop_
_entity.id
_entity.type
_entity.pdbx_description
1 polymer ?
#
loop_
_entity_poly.entity_id
_entity_poly.type
_entity_poly.pdbx_seq_one_letter_code
_entity_poly.pdbx_strand_id
1 'polypeptide(L)' 'MQRRTTALYFSPTGGTRTYVRAVAAAMPHMGGEVDLTRPEERRKVHMFGADDVVVLGVPVYYGWRS' A
#
# COMPACT_ATOMS: atom_id res chain seq x y z
N MET A 1 -8.35 -21.52 -2.00
CA MET A 1 -7.80 -20.26 -2.55
C MET A 1 -7.25 -19.45 -1.38
N GLN A 2 -6.03 -18.95 -1.45
CA GLN A 2 -5.36 -18.33 -0.31
C GLN A 2 -5.52 -16.82 -0.39
N ARG A 3 -6.26 -16.26 0.58
CA ARG A 3 -6.49 -14.82 0.74
C ARG A 3 -5.14 -14.15 1.00
N ARG A 4 -4.72 -13.15 0.20
CA ARG A 4 -3.44 -12.47 0.39
C ARG A 4 -3.66 -11.00 0.73
N THR A 5 -2.95 -10.52 1.76
CA THR A 5 -2.95 -9.10 2.10
C THR A 5 -1.72 -8.42 1.53
N THR A 6 -1.91 -7.35 0.75
CA THR A 6 -0.83 -6.56 0.15
C THR A 6 -0.83 -5.14 0.70
N ALA A 7 0.34 -4.69 1.16
CA ALA A 7 0.58 -3.30 1.50
C ALA A 7 0.98 -2.53 0.23
N LEU A 8 0.16 -1.57 -0.19
CA LEU A 8 0.41 -0.74 -1.37
C LEU A 8 0.55 0.71 -0.92
N TYR A 9 1.66 1.37 -1.22
CA TYR A 9 1.84 2.75 -0.77
C TYR A 9 2.65 3.61 -1.73
N PHE A 10 2.33 4.90 -1.75
CA PHE A 10 3.24 5.95 -2.22
C PHE A 10 3.78 6.65 -0.96
N SER A 11 5.08 6.69 -0.72
CA SER A 11 5.63 7.20 0.54
C SER A 11 7.02 7.84 0.39
N PRO A 12 7.13 9.02 -0.26
CA PRO A 12 8.42 9.68 -0.50
C PRO A 12 9.25 9.94 0.76
N THR A 13 8.61 10.21 1.90
CA THR A 13 9.27 10.50 3.19
C THR A 13 9.17 9.34 4.19
N GLY A 14 8.67 8.17 3.77
CA GLY A 14 8.57 6.97 4.62
C GLY A 14 7.41 6.93 5.62
N GLY A 15 6.77 8.05 5.96
CA GLY A 15 5.66 8.09 6.94
C GLY A 15 4.48 7.19 6.56
N THR A 16 3.96 7.33 5.34
CA THR A 16 2.84 6.54 4.83
C THR A 16 3.15 5.04 4.79
N ARG A 17 4.38 4.66 4.39
CA ARG A 17 4.85 3.27 4.39
C ARG A 17 4.72 2.62 5.77
N THR A 18 5.13 3.33 6.82
CA THR A 18 5.10 2.81 8.20
C THR A 18 3.69 2.44 8.61
N TYR A 19 2.72 3.32 8.39
CA TYR A 19 1.32 3.07 8.77
C TYR A 19 0.67 1.98 7.92
N VAL A 20 0.85 2.01 6.60
CA VAL A 20 0.30 1.00 5.69
C VAL A 20 0.83 -0.38 6.02
N ARG A 21 2.13 -0.50 6.28
CA ARG A 21 2.76 -1.75 6.69
C ARG A 21 2.22 -2.25 8.04
N ALA A 22 2.07 -1.36 9.02
CA ALA A 22 1.52 -1.73 10.33
C ALA A 22 0.10 -2.28 10.23
N VAL A 23 -0.77 -1.62 9.44
CA VAL A 23 -2.15 -2.08 9.21
C VAL A 23 -2.16 -3.41 8.46
N ALA A 24 -1.37 -3.56 7.38
CA ALA A 24 -1.30 -4.80 6.62
C ALA A 24 -0.72 -5.97 7.44
N ALA A 25 0.25 -5.71 8.33
CA ALA A 25 0.83 -6.72 9.20
C ALA A 25 -0.13 -7.22 10.29
N ALA A 26 -1.14 -6.42 10.65
CA ALA A 26 -2.20 -6.85 11.56
C ALA A 26 -3.24 -7.77 10.89
N MET A 27 -3.18 -7.90 9.56
CA MET A 27 -4.12 -8.72 8.79
C MET A 27 -3.53 -10.12 8.52
N PRO A 28 -4.38 -11.16 8.43
CA PRO A 28 -3.94 -12.49 8.03
C PRO A 28 -3.26 -12.50 6.66
N HIS A 29 -2.29 -13.40 6.49
CA HIS A 29 -1.65 -13.69 5.20
C HIS A 29 -1.02 -12.46 4.52
N MET A 30 -0.31 -11.63 5.28
CA MET A 30 0.50 -10.54 4.72
C MET A 30 1.50 -11.12 3.70
N GLY A 31 1.29 -10.77 2.44
CA GLY A 31 1.93 -11.40 1.31
C GLY A 31 2.95 -10.54 0.59
N GLY A 32 3.03 -9.23 0.88
CA GLY A 32 4.05 -8.38 0.27
C GLY A 32 3.76 -6.88 0.37
N GLU A 33 4.73 -6.11 -0.10
CA GLU A 33 4.70 -4.65 -0.19
C GLU A 33 4.89 -4.23 -1.66
N VAL A 34 4.15 -3.22 -2.10
CA VAL A 34 4.32 -2.56 -3.40
C VAL A 34 4.55 -1.07 -3.15
N ASP A 35 5.75 -0.61 -3.52
CA ASP A 35 6.23 0.75 -3.31
C ASP A 35 6.06 1.60 -4.58
N LEU A 36 4.94 2.31 -4.66
CA LEU A 36 4.62 3.23 -5.75
C LEU A 36 5.50 4.49 -5.75
N THR A 37 6.36 4.70 -4.75
CA THR A 37 7.37 5.78 -4.79
C THR A 37 8.36 5.54 -5.94
N ARG A 38 8.57 4.28 -6.30
CA ARG A 38 9.44 3.85 -7.39
C ARG A 38 8.79 4.07 -8.77
N PRO A 39 9.45 4.78 -9.70
CA PRO A 39 8.91 5.02 -11.04
C PRO A 39 8.56 3.74 -11.80
N GLU A 40 9.36 2.69 -11.65
CA GLU A 40 9.16 1.39 -12.28
C GLU A 40 7.88 0.68 -11.79
N GLU A 41 7.57 0.77 -10.50
CA GLU A 41 6.37 0.15 -9.92
C GLU A 41 5.09 0.89 -10.34
N ARG A 42 5.15 2.21 -10.57
CA ARG A 42 4.01 2.99 -11.08
C ARG A 42 3.64 2.68 -12.52
N ARG A 43 4.59 2.19 -13.31
CA ARG A 43 4.38 1.85 -14.74
C ARG A 43 3.79 0.45 -14.93
N LYS A 44 3.76 -0.36 -13.87
CA LYS A 44 3.19 -1.71 -13.89
C LYS A 44 1.70 -1.67 -13.60
N VAL A 45 0.97 -2.59 -14.23
CA VAL A 45 -0.41 -2.90 -13.86
C VAL A 45 -0.36 -3.88 -12.69
N HIS A 46 -0.89 -3.47 -11.53
CA HIS A 46 -1.05 -4.33 -10.37
C HIS A 46 -2.47 -4.89 -10.36
N MET A 47 -2.60 -6.21 -10.54
CA MET A 47 -3.89 -6.91 -10.52
C MET A 47 -4.07 -7.64 -9.20
N PHE A 48 -5.27 -7.56 -8.64
CA PHE A 48 -5.65 -8.22 -7.40
C PHE A 48 -6.87 -9.11 -7.65
N GLY A 49 -6.90 -10.29 -7.02
CA GLY A 49 -8.04 -11.20 -7.09
C GLY A 49 -9.22 -10.70 -6.26
N ALA A 50 -10.39 -11.31 -6.47
CA ALA A 50 -11.62 -10.92 -5.76
C ALA A 50 -11.54 -11.09 -4.24
N ASP A 51 -10.72 -12.03 -3.75
CA ASP A 51 -10.53 -12.30 -2.32
C ASP A 51 -9.34 -11.55 -1.70
N ASP A 52 -8.52 -10.89 -2.52
CA ASP A 52 -7.32 -10.20 -2.04
C ASP A 52 -7.69 -8.94 -1.24
N VAL A 53 -6.89 -8.65 -0.23
CA VAL A 53 -7.03 -7.44 0.58
C VAL A 53 -5.86 -6.52 0.26
N VAL A 54 -6.16 -5.27 -0.10
CA VAL A 54 -5.15 -4.26 -0.36
C VAL A 54 -5.28 -3.14 0.67
N VAL A 55 -4.21 -2.91 1.43
CA VAL A 55 -4.08 -1.74 2.28
C VAL A 55 -3.35 -0.67 1.47
N LEU A 56 -4.09 0.35 1.01
CA LEU A 56 -3.55 1.45 0.22
C LEU A 56 -3.33 2.69 1.09
N GLY A 57 -2.13 3.28 1.03
CA GLY A 57 -1.87 4.59 1.62
C GLY A 57 -1.16 5.55 0.69
N VAL A 58 -1.65 6.79 0.66
CA VAL A 58 -1.09 7.89 -0.11
C VAL A 58 -1.01 9.13 0.80
N PRO A 59 0.12 9.84 0.88
CA PRO A 59 0.23 11.08 1.61
C PRO A 59 -0.67 12.15 0.99
N VAL A 60 -1.31 12.95 1.85
CA VAL A 60 -1.99 14.16 1.42
C VAL A 60 -0.95 15.27 1.33
N TYR A 61 -0.80 15.86 0.14
CA TYR A 61 -0.07 17.10 -0.04
C TYR A 61 -1.07 18.25 -0.05
N TYR A 62 -0.81 19.31 0.72
CA TYR A 62 -1.65 20.53 0.82
C TYR A 62 -3.02 20.35 1.50
N GLY A 63 -3.04 19.80 2.72
CA GLY A 63 -4.23 19.91 3.58
C GLY A 63 -4.43 21.36 4.01
N TRP A 64 -5.50 22.00 3.51
CA TRP A 64 -5.91 23.35 3.89
C TRP A 64 -6.16 23.41 5.41
N ARG A 65 -5.50 24.32 6.13
CA ARG A 65 -5.92 24.71 7.49
C ARG A 65 -6.96 25.81 7.33
N SER A 66 -8.22 25.50 7.59
CA SER A 66 -9.26 26.48 7.88
C SER A 66 -9.00 27.17 9.21
#